data_AF-A0A921EL25-F1
#
_entry.id   AF-A0A921EL25-F1
#
_cell.length_a   1.000
_cell.length_b   1.000
_cell.length_c   1.000
_cell.angle_alpha   90.00
_cell.angle_beta   90.00
_cell.angle_gamma   90.00
#
_symmetry.space_group_name_H-M   'P 1'
#
loop_
_entity.id
_entity.type
_entity.pdbx_description
1 polymer ?
#
loop_
_entity_poly.entity_id
_entity_poly.type
_entity_poly.pdbx_seq_one_letter_code
_entity_poly.pdbx_strand_id
1 'polypeptide(L)' 'MDSLHSTMNQHIKGKHLSFEERVIIQLRLKDGYSLRAIARELN' A
#
# COMPACT_ATOMS: atom_id res chain seq x y z
N MET A 1 11.39 20.02 -15.22
CA MET A 1 10.25 19.07 -15.25
C MET A 1 10.71 17.84 -14.51
N ASP A 2 10.68 17.94 -13.19
CA ASP A 2 11.16 16.89 -12.29
C ASP A 2 10.07 15.83 -12.25
N SER A 3 10.21 14.84 -13.14
CA SER A 3 9.49 13.58 -13.06
C SER A 3 9.79 12.99 -11.69
N LEU A 4 8.89 13.22 -10.73
CA LEU A 4 8.84 12.49 -9.47
C LEU A 4 8.63 11.04 -9.85
N HIS A 5 9.74 10.32 -10.05
CA HIS A 5 9.75 8.88 -10.15
C HIS A 5 9.03 8.36 -8.91
N SER A 6 7.79 7.91 -9.12
CA SER A 6 7.08 7.07 -8.18
C SER A 6 7.92 5.81 -8.06
N THR A 7 8.88 5.86 -7.14
CA THR A 7 9.62 4.71 -6.65
C THR A 7 8.59 3.94 -5.85
N MET A 8 7.71 3.22 -6.55
CA MET A 8 6.92 2.17 -5.94
C MET A 8 7.97 1.19 -5.47
N ASN A 9 8.24 1.21 -4.16
CA ASN A 9 9.29 0.40 -3.56
C ASN A 9 9.14 -1.01 -4.10
N GLN A 10 10.27 -1.57 -4.52
CA GLN A 10 10.38 -2.70 -5.44
C GLN A 10 9.38 -3.82 -5.10
N HIS A 11 8.24 -3.83 -5.80
CA HIS A 11 7.28 -4.92 -5.69
C HIS A 11 7.97 -6.19 -6.19
N ILE A 12 8.33 -7.08 -5.26
CA ILE A 12 8.91 -8.38 -5.58
C ILE A 12 7.76 -9.27 -6.04
N LYS A 13 7.78 -9.65 -7.32
CA LYS A 13 6.78 -10.55 -7.90
C LYS A 13 6.72 -11.86 -7.09
N GLY A 14 5.53 -12.22 -6.63
CA GLY A 14 5.32 -13.40 -5.78
C GLY A 14 5.44 -13.14 -4.27
N LYS A 15 5.80 -11.91 -3.85
CA LYS A 15 5.67 -11.50 -2.46
C LYS A 15 4.18 -11.38 -2.11
N HIS A 16 3.73 -12.21 -1.18
CA HIS A 16 2.42 -12.04 -0.56
C HIS A 16 2.46 -10.94 0.50
N LEU A 17 1.31 -10.32 0.74
CA LEU A 17 1.16 -9.37 1.84
C LEU A 17 1.49 -10.06 3.17
N SER A 18 2.24 -9.36 4.03
CA SER A 18 2.48 -9.80 5.40
C SER A 18 1.17 -9.80 6.19
N PHE A 19 1.18 -10.48 7.35
CA PHE A 19 0.03 -10.44 8.25
C PHE A 19 -0.31 -9.01 8.68
N GLU A 20 0.71 -8.21 9.00
CA GLU A 20 0.57 -6.81 9.40
C GLU A 20 -0.03 -5.95 8.29
N GLU A 21 0.46 -6.09 7.06
CA GLU A 21 -0.07 -5.38 5.89
C GLU A 21 -1.55 -5.72 5.67
N ARG A 22 -1.94 -6.99 5.86
CA ARG A 22 -3.36 -7.42 5.78
C ARG A 22 -4.22 -6.83 6.88
N VAL A 23 -3.70 -6.75 8.12
CA VAL A 23 -4.42 -6.14 9.26
C VAL A 23 -4.64 -4.64 9.01
N ILE A 24 -3.63 -3.93 8.50
CA ILE A 24 -3.73 -2.51 8.15
C ILE A 24 -4.84 -2.31 7.11
N ILE A 25 -4.85 -3.11 6.03
CA ILE A 25 -5.90 -3.03 5.01
C ILE A 25 -7.28 -3.20 5.62
N GLN A 26 -7.49 -4.21 6.46
CA GLN A 26 -8.79 -4.48 7.07
C GLN A 26 -9.24 -3.35 8.00
N LEU A 27 -8.34 -2.83 8.83
CA LEU A 27 -8.64 -1.71 9.72
C LEU A 27 -9.02 -0.45 8.94
N ARG A 28 -8.25 -0.11 7.91
CA ARG A 28 -8.51 1.09 7.10
C ARG A 28 -9.77 1.00 6.27
N LEU A 29 -10.12 -0.19 5.77
CA LEU A 29 -11.39 -0.42 5.11
C LEU A 29 -12.57 -0.20 6.07
N LYS A 30 -12.44 -0.65 7.33
CA LYS A 30 -13.45 -0.40 8.37
C LYS A 30 -13.57 1.09 8.70
N ASP A 31 -12.46 1.82 8.67
CA ASP A 31 -12.43 3.27 8.91
C ASP A 31 -12.90 4.10 7.69
N GLY A 32 -13.29 3.47 6.58
CA GLY A 32 -13.81 4.15 5.39
C GLY A 32 -12.74 4.79 4.50
N TYR A 33 -11.47 4.38 4.62
CA TYR A 33 -10.40 4.93 3.81
C TYR A 33 -10.53 4.48 2.35
N SER A 34 -10.17 5.38 1.43
CA SER A 34 -10.07 5.01 0.01
C SER A 34 -8.92 4.02 -0.21
N LEU A 35 -9.09 3.10 -1.17
CA LEU A 35 -8.04 2.15 -1.54
C LEU A 35 -6.70 2.83 -1.92
N ARG A 36 -6.78 4.03 -2.51
CA ARG A 36 -5.59 4.85 -2.84
C ARG A 36 -4.85 5.30 -1.58
N ALA A 37 -5.56 5.70 -0.53
CA ALA A 37 -4.94 6.09 0.74
C ALA A 37 -4.25 4.89 1.40
N ILE A 38 -4.91 3.73 1.40
CA ILE A 38 -4.36 2.48 1.95
C ILE A 38 -3.11 2.06 1.18
N ALA A 39 -3.15 2.09 -0.15
CA ALA A 39 -2.00 1.72 -0.98
C ALA A 39 -0.79 2.64 -0.72
N ARG A 40 -0.99 3.91 -0.40
CA ARG A 40 0.09 4.83 -0.04
C ARG A 40 0.69 4.58 1.34
N GLU A 41 -0.08 4.00 2.27
CA GLU A 41 0.38 3.66 3.62
C GLU A 41 1.24 2.38 3.63
N LEU A 42 0.99 1.46 2.69
CA LEU A 42 1.72 0.20 2.54
C LEU A 42 2.98 0.30 1.65
N ASN A 43 3.29 1.50 1.13
CA ASN A 43 4.29 1.72 0.07
C ASN A 43 5.68 2.08 0.59
#